data_AF-A0A2C9KST8-F1
#
_entry.id   AF-A0A2C9KST8-F1
#
_cell.length_a   1.000
_cell.length_b   1.000
_cell.length_c   1.000
_cell.angle_alpha   90.00
_cell.angle_beta   90.00
_cell.angle_gamma   90.00
#
_symmetry.space_group_name_H-M   'P 1'
#
loop_
_entity.id
_entity.type
_entity.pdbx_description
1 polymer ?
#
loop_
_entity_poly.entity_id
_entity_poly.type
_entity_poly.pdbx_seq_one_letter_code
_entity_poly.pdbx_strand_id
1 'polypeptide(L)'
;MILLSKMCFLQRKLEPTDKELPLNVDNRKVFEIISYFNLYFGMTTGLLGCIRRFLLSAAFGLFSLGRLDKSIYSRDLQKFDGAYGTYVAMLQVDNAHNNPSMRLFAHILWSGVLVSRIRASGGTEMEIAESIAALNRIEDVSAVSYIDLYAVGTIVDRKSKQSRTRWLLAYTLVNNPQLKANRKKCLPSRDIGNREANLPIVVANPHFEYSTLA
;
A
#
# COMPACT_ATOMS: atom_id res chain seq x y z
N MET A 1 19.12 -14.65 34.75
CA MET A 1 17.84 -15.08 35.37
C MET A 1 17.01 -16.02 34.52
N ILE A 2 16.78 -15.73 33.22
CA ILE A 2 15.98 -16.61 32.35
C ILE A 2 16.49 -18.06 32.33
N LEU A 3 17.82 -18.26 32.19
CA LEU A 3 18.44 -19.59 32.22
C LEU A 3 18.35 -20.27 33.61
N LEU A 4 18.70 -19.55 34.67
CA LEU A 4 18.63 -20.04 36.06
C LEU A 4 17.21 -20.44 36.48
N SER A 5 16.19 -19.72 36.00
CA SER A 5 14.79 -20.03 36.28
C SER A 5 14.39 -21.40 35.76
N LYS A 6 14.79 -21.73 34.53
CA LYS A 6 14.45 -23.00 33.87
C LYS A 6 15.24 -24.18 34.42
N MET A 7 16.44 -23.95 34.95
CA MET A 7 17.32 -25.02 35.43
C MET A 7 17.15 -25.35 36.91
N CYS A 8 16.92 -24.34 37.76
CA CYS A 8 17.05 -24.50 39.21
C CYS A 8 15.82 -24.08 40.02
N PHE A 9 14.90 -23.27 39.49
CA PHE A 9 13.79 -22.69 40.26
C PHE A 9 12.42 -23.27 39.92
N LEU A 10 12.14 -23.49 38.64
CA LEU A 10 10.85 -24.04 38.23
C LEU A 10 10.76 -25.53 38.57
N GLN A 11 9.63 -25.91 39.16
CA GLN A 11 9.31 -27.30 39.44
C GLN A 11 9.25 -28.10 38.13
N ARG A 12 9.85 -29.30 38.13
CA ARG A 12 9.75 -30.23 37.00
C ARG A 12 8.30 -30.67 36.81
N LYS A 13 7.94 -31.06 35.59
CA LYS A 13 6.60 -31.58 35.29
C LYS A 13 6.23 -32.71 36.26
N LEU A 14 5.04 -32.66 36.85
CA LEU A 14 4.52 -33.73 37.69
C LEU A 14 4.21 -34.97 36.84
N GLU A 15 3.58 -34.76 35.69
CA GLU A 15 3.22 -35.82 34.74
C GLU A 15 3.88 -35.55 33.38
N PRO A 16 4.48 -36.56 32.71
CA PRO A 16 5.15 -36.36 31.43
C PRO A 16 4.19 -35.93 30.30
N THR A 17 2.88 -36.14 30.49
CA THR A 17 1.80 -35.80 29.56
C THR A 17 1.34 -34.33 29.67
N ASP A 18 1.71 -33.61 30.73
CA ASP A 18 1.29 -32.22 30.93
C ASP A 18 1.95 -31.27 29.92
N LYS A 19 1.12 -30.41 29.30
CA LYS A 19 1.59 -29.41 28.32
C LYS A 19 2.42 -28.31 28.97
N GLU A 20 2.04 -27.86 30.16
CA GLU A 20 2.63 -26.70 30.84
C GLU A 20 3.39 -27.12 32.11
N LEU A 21 4.33 -26.27 32.55
CA LEU A 21 5.01 -26.50 33.82
C LEU A 21 4.10 -26.07 34.98
N PRO A 22 4.08 -26.80 36.10
CA PRO A 22 3.33 -26.38 37.27
C PRO A 22 3.83 -25.03 37.80
N LEU A 23 2.90 -24.17 38.25
CA LEU A 23 3.19 -22.82 38.74
C LEU A 23 3.74 -22.83 40.18
N ASN A 24 4.81 -23.60 40.42
CA ASN A 24 5.41 -23.72 41.74
C ASN A 24 6.95 -23.72 41.68
N VAL A 25 7.56 -23.25 42.76
CA VAL A 25 9.01 -23.08 42.90
C VAL A 25 9.54 -24.16 43.84
N ASP A 26 10.43 -25.02 43.35
CA ASP A 26 10.93 -26.18 44.13
C ASP A 26 11.81 -25.74 45.32
N ASN A 27 12.73 -24.79 45.11
CA ASN A 27 13.69 -24.38 46.13
C ASN A 27 13.51 -22.91 46.54
N ARG A 28 12.44 -22.66 47.30
CA ARG A 28 12.02 -21.30 47.71
C ARG A 28 13.11 -20.51 48.44
N LYS A 29 13.95 -21.17 49.26
CA LYS A 29 15.05 -20.49 50.00
C LYS A 29 16.16 -20.02 49.08
N VAL A 30 16.57 -20.85 48.12
CA VAL A 30 17.61 -20.48 47.14
C VAL A 30 17.08 -19.42 46.17
N PHE A 31 15.80 -19.50 45.82
CA PHE A 31 15.12 -18.44 45.07
C PHE A 31 15.14 -17.12 45.84
N GLU A 32 14.87 -17.12 47.14
CA GLU A 32 14.88 -15.91 47.97
C GLU A 32 16.28 -15.27 48.06
N ILE A 33 17.33 -16.06 48.29
CA ILE A 33 18.73 -15.58 48.31
C ILE A 33 19.11 -14.98 46.95
N ILE A 34 18.78 -15.66 45.86
CA ILE A 34 19.12 -15.20 44.51
C ILE A 34 18.26 -13.98 44.13
N SER A 35 17.01 -13.91 44.56
CA SER A 35 16.17 -12.73 44.37
C SER A 35 16.74 -11.52 45.12
N TYR A 36 17.26 -11.71 46.33
CA TYR A 36 17.94 -10.67 47.10
C TYR A 36 19.21 -10.18 46.38
N PHE A 37 20.03 -11.11 45.86
CA PHE A 37 21.19 -10.75 45.05
C PHE A 37 20.79 -10.00 43.77
N ASN A 38 19.77 -10.46 43.05
CA ASN A 38 19.25 -9.79 41.85
C ASN A 38 18.66 -8.41 42.13
N LEU A 39 18.18 -8.12 43.33
CA LEU A 39 17.72 -6.78 43.66
C LEU A 39 18.86 -5.77 43.51
N TYR A 40 20.04 -6.10 44.03
CA TYR A 40 21.22 -5.24 43.96
C TYR A 40 21.80 -5.15 42.54
N PHE A 41 21.97 -6.29 41.85
CA PHE A 41 22.46 -6.32 40.47
C PHE A 41 21.43 -5.83 39.45
N GLY A 42 20.15 -5.89 39.78
CA GLY A 42 19.05 -5.39 38.95
C GLY A 42 19.11 -3.88 38.80
N MET A 43 19.50 -3.15 39.86
CA MET A 43 19.69 -1.71 39.78
C MET A 43 20.85 -1.34 38.84
N THR A 44 21.99 -2.02 38.95
CA THR A 44 23.18 -1.74 38.12
C THR A 44 22.96 -2.14 36.66
N THR A 45 22.38 -3.32 36.41
CA THR A 45 22.04 -3.79 35.05
C THR A 45 20.91 -2.98 34.43
N GLY A 46 19.95 -2.49 35.23
CA GLY A 46 18.92 -1.56 34.81
C GLY A 46 19.51 -0.22 34.34
N LEU A 47 20.42 0.36 35.13
CA LEU A 47 21.11 1.61 34.78
C LEU A 47 21.93 1.46 33.49
N LEU A 48 22.74 0.40 33.38
CA LEU A 48 23.51 0.10 32.17
C LEU A 48 22.59 -0.16 30.97
N GLY A 49 21.45 -0.81 31.18
CA GLY A 49 20.42 -1.02 30.17
C GLY A 49 19.80 0.28 29.67
N CYS A 50 19.50 1.23 30.57
CA CYS A 50 19.00 2.56 30.23
C CYS A 50 20.01 3.35 29.39
N ILE A 51 21.29 3.37 29.80
CA ILE A 51 22.36 4.02 29.04
C ILE A 51 22.48 3.40 27.65
N ARG A 52 22.54 2.07 27.57
CA ARG A 52 22.60 1.35 26.29
C ARG A 52 21.39 1.69 25.40
N ARG A 53 20.18 1.72 25.96
CA ARG A 53 18.95 2.07 25.23
C ARG A 53 19.01 3.49 24.69
N PHE A 54 19.48 4.43 25.49
CA PHE A 54 19.66 5.81 25.07
C PHE A 54 20.67 5.92 23.92
N LEU A 55 21.85 5.30 24.06
CA LEU A 55 22.88 5.30 23.02
C LEU A 55 22.39 4.69 21.70
N LEU A 56 21.73 3.54 21.74
CA LEU A 56 21.18 2.91 20.53
C LEU A 56 20.08 3.76 19.89
N SER A 57 19.20 4.37 20.69
CA SER A 57 18.13 5.24 20.17
C SER A 57 18.72 6.50 19.52
N ALA A 58 19.76 7.08 20.12
CA ALA A 58 20.46 8.23 19.55
C ALA A 58 21.19 7.87 18.24
N ALA A 59 21.90 6.74 18.20
CA ALA A 59 22.58 6.28 16.99
C ALA A 59 21.58 5.98 15.85
N PHE A 60 20.48 5.31 16.16
CA PHE A 60 19.42 5.03 15.18
C PHE A 60 18.72 6.31 14.71
N GLY A 61 18.44 7.24 15.64
CA GLY A 61 17.88 8.55 15.31
C GLY A 61 18.80 9.32 14.36
N LEU A 62 20.10 9.39 14.65
CA LEU A 62 21.07 10.11 13.83
C LEU A 62 21.21 9.51 12.42
N PHE A 63 21.24 8.19 12.30
CA PHE A 63 21.24 7.52 10.99
C PHE A 63 19.93 7.78 10.21
N SER A 64 18.80 7.75 10.92
CA SER A 64 17.47 7.94 10.30
C SER A 64 17.22 9.38 9.88
N LEU A 65 17.86 10.38 10.50
CA LEU A 65 17.76 11.78 10.05
C LEU A 65 18.21 11.98 8.60
N GLY A 66 19.12 11.14 8.09
CA GLY A 66 19.55 11.18 6.69
C GLY A 66 18.54 10.58 5.70
N ARG A 67 17.47 9.94 6.18
CA ARG A 67 16.47 9.29 5.32
C ARG A 67 15.05 9.72 5.72
N LEU A 68 14.26 10.16 4.73
CA LEU A 68 12.88 10.60 4.96
C LEU A 68 11.85 9.46 4.87
N ASP A 69 12.29 8.24 4.57
CA ASP A 69 11.39 7.10 4.33
C ASP A 69 10.75 6.54 5.60
N LYS A 70 11.30 6.85 6.78
CA LYS A 70 10.79 6.39 8.07
C LYS A 70 10.72 7.53 9.06
N SER A 71 9.62 7.59 9.80
CA SER A 71 9.51 8.51 10.92
C SER A 71 10.36 8.03 12.10
N ILE A 72 11.02 8.99 12.77
CA ILE A 72 11.82 8.74 13.98
C ILE A 72 10.91 8.53 15.20
N TYR A 73 9.69 9.05 15.14
CA TYR A 73 8.71 9.01 16.21
C TYR A 73 7.92 7.69 16.23
N SER A 74 7.27 7.39 17.37
CA SER A 74 6.29 6.30 17.44
C SER A 74 5.10 6.61 16.53
N ARG A 75 4.34 5.56 16.16
CA ARG A 75 3.21 5.66 15.23
C ARG A 75 2.22 6.77 15.61
N ASP A 76 1.99 6.99 16.89
CA ASP A 76 1.04 7.99 17.39
C ASP A 76 1.56 9.44 17.27
N LEU A 77 2.88 9.60 17.24
CA LEU A 77 3.59 10.90 17.15
C LEU A 77 4.17 11.17 15.76
N GLN A 78 3.89 10.30 14.78
CA GLN A 78 4.37 10.44 13.41
C GLN A 78 3.94 11.77 12.75
N LYS A 79 2.83 12.36 13.20
CA LYS A 79 2.35 13.67 12.74
C LYS A 79 3.31 14.83 13.07
N PHE A 80 4.08 14.69 14.15
CA PHE A 80 5.05 15.70 14.56
C PHE A 80 6.32 15.66 13.69
N ASP A 81 6.45 14.63 12.85
CA ASP A 81 7.56 14.49 11.92
C ASP A 81 7.28 15.20 10.59
N GLY A 82 7.64 16.48 10.50
CA GLY A 82 7.48 17.27 9.28
C GLY A 82 8.26 16.70 8.08
N ALA A 83 9.37 16.01 8.33
CA ALA A 83 10.19 15.39 7.30
C ALA A 83 9.46 14.21 6.65
N TYR A 84 8.93 13.31 7.48
CA TYR A 84 8.11 12.20 7.02
C TYR A 84 6.81 12.66 6.36
N GLY A 85 6.14 13.67 6.92
CA GLY A 85 4.92 14.26 6.34
C GLY A 85 5.15 14.81 4.93
N THR A 86 6.24 15.55 4.73
CA THR A 86 6.63 16.09 3.42
C THR A 86 6.90 14.98 2.40
N TYR A 87 7.57 13.91 2.82
CA TYR A 87 7.83 12.74 1.96
C TYR A 87 6.52 12.04 1.51
N VAL A 88 5.57 11.84 2.43
CA VAL A 88 4.26 11.26 2.10
C VAL A 88 3.48 12.17 1.16
N ALA A 89 3.49 13.49 1.40
CA ALA A 89 2.83 14.45 0.53
C ALA A 89 3.42 14.43 -0.90
N MET A 90 4.75 14.41 -1.02
CA MET A 90 5.43 14.28 -2.31
C MET A 90 4.99 13.01 -3.04
N LEU A 91 5.00 11.85 -2.36
CA LEU A 91 4.57 10.58 -2.93
C LEU A 91 3.11 10.60 -3.39
N GLN A 92 2.22 11.28 -2.67
CA GLN A 92 0.82 11.40 -3.07
C GLN A 92 0.66 12.25 -4.33
N VAL A 93 1.38 13.36 -4.42
CA VAL A 93 1.40 14.23 -5.60
C VAL A 93 1.98 13.48 -6.80
N ASP A 94 3.09 12.76 -6.61
CA ASP A 94 3.71 11.95 -7.66
C ASP A 94 2.79 10.83 -8.11
N ASN A 95 2.11 10.13 -7.19
CA ASN A 95 1.16 9.09 -7.55
C ASN A 95 -0.07 9.67 -8.28
N ALA A 96 -0.52 10.87 -7.93
CA ALA A 96 -1.63 11.53 -8.60
C ALA A 96 -1.27 11.95 -10.03
N HIS A 97 -0.07 12.50 -10.25
CA HIS A 97 0.38 12.94 -11.57
C HIS A 97 0.93 11.82 -12.45
N ASN A 98 1.71 10.90 -11.88
CA ASN A 98 2.42 9.86 -12.59
C ASN A 98 1.79 8.48 -12.42
N ASN A 99 0.45 8.42 -12.27
CA ASN A 99 -0.23 7.13 -12.17
C ASN A 99 -0.08 6.33 -13.48
N PRO A 100 0.60 5.16 -13.47
CA PRO A 100 0.90 4.43 -14.70
C PRO A 100 -0.36 3.89 -15.38
N SER A 101 -1.40 3.53 -14.62
CA SER A 101 -2.65 3.01 -15.18
C SER A 101 -3.45 4.11 -15.89
N MET A 102 -3.46 5.32 -15.33
CA MET A 102 -4.10 6.49 -15.95
C MET A 102 -3.35 6.90 -17.22
N ARG A 103 -2.02 6.96 -17.16
CA ARG A 103 -1.17 7.26 -18.32
C ARG A 103 -1.39 6.24 -19.44
N LEU A 104 -1.38 4.94 -19.12
CA LEU A 104 -1.64 3.89 -20.10
C LEU A 104 -3.04 4.01 -20.73
N PHE A 105 -4.08 4.24 -19.92
CA PHE A 105 -5.42 4.46 -20.44
C PHE A 105 -5.50 5.68 -21.36
N ALA A 106 -4.86 6.79 -20.99
CA ALA A 106 -4.81 7.98 -21.83
C ALA A 106 -4.09 7.71 -23.17
N HIS A 107 -2.97 6.99 -23.16
CA HIS A 107 -2.29 6.58 -24.39
C HIS A 107 -3.15 5.64 -25.26
N ILE A 108 -3.85 4.65 -24.67
CA ILE A 108 -4.78 3.78 -25.41
C ILE A 108 -5.93 4.58 -26.03
N LEU A 109 -6.49 5.55 -25.28
CA LEU A 109 -7.55 6.40 -25.77
C LEU A 109 -7.05 7.31 -26.91
N TRP A 110 -5.90 7.95 -26.72
CA TRP A 110 -5.31 8.86 -27.69
C TRP A 110 -4.91 8.15 -28.98
N SER A 111 -4.21 7.02 -28.89
CA SER A 111 -3.86 6.19 -30.04
C SER A 111 -5.11 5.70 -30.78
N GLY A 112 -6.15 5.25 -30.05
CA GLY A 112 -7.42 4.84 -30.65
C GLY A 112 -8.14 5.97 -31.40
N VAL A 113 -8.15 7.19 -30.85
CA VAL A 113 -8.73 8.38 -31.50
C VAL A 113 -7.89 8.80 -32.71
N LEU A 114 -6.57 8.84 -32.59
CA LEU A 114 -5.65 9.20 -33.68
C LEU A 114 -5.80 8.24 -34.87
N VAL A 115 -5.79 6.93 -34.61
CA VAL A 115 -6.02 5.89 -35.63
C VAL A 115 -7.38 6.09 -36.31
N SER A 116 -8.43 6.39 -35.53
CA SER A 116 -9.77 6.64 -36.07
C SER A 116 -9.81 7.89 -36.95
N ARG A 117 -9.06 8.95 -36.60
CA ARG A 117 -8.97 10.20 -37.37
C ARG A 117 -8.21 10.01 -38.68
N ILE A 118 -7.06 9.34 -38.65
CA ILE A 118 -6.25 9.06 -39.84
C ILE A 118 -7.02 8.16 -40.82
N ARG A 119 -7.71 7.14 -40.32
CA ARG A 119 -8.57 6.29 -41.16
C ARG A 119 -9.75 7.07 -41.75
N ALA A 120 -10.32 8.02 -41.01
CA ALA A 120 -11.39 8.89 -41.51
C ALA A 120 -10.91 9.88 -42.58
N SER A 121 -9.64 10.29 -42.57
CA SER A 121 -9.02 11.10 -43.62
C SER A 121 -8.52 10.28 -44.82
N GLY A 122 -8.75 8.95 -44.83
CA GLY A 122 -8.29 8.06 -45.91
C GLY A 122 -6.80 7.67 -45.82
N GLY A 123 -6.16 7.88 -44.67
CA GLY A 123 -4.74 7.61 -44.46
C GLY A 123 -4.38 6.12 -44.50
N THR A 124 -3.15 5.84 -44.91
CA THR A 124 -2.64 4.48 -45.14
C THR A 124 -2.14 3.87 -43.83
N GLU A 125 -2.12 2.53 -43.69
CA GLU A 125 -1.62 1.86 -42.46
C GLU A 125 -0.17 2.24 -42.12
N MET A 126 0.62 2.64 -43.12
CA MET A 126 1.99 3.12 -42.95
C MET A 126 2.07 4.50 -42.25
N GLU A 127 1.13 5.41 -42.53
CA GLU A 127 1.05 6.74 -41.89
C GLU A 127 0.59 6.63 -40.43
N ILE A 128 -0.28 5.65 -40.15
CA ILE A 128 -0.67 5.29 -38.79
C ILE A 128 0.55 4.75 -38.03
N ALA A 129 1.34 3.91 -38.69
CA ALA A 129 2.54 3.32 -38.08
C ALA A 129 3.59 4.39 -37.71
N GLU A 130 3.80 5.35 -38.61
CA GLU A 130 4.77 6.42 -38.46
C GLU A 130 4.35 7.47 -37.42
N SER A 131 3.09 7.90 -37.42
CA SER A 131 2.58 8.91 -36.47
C SER A 131 2.60 8.44 -35.02
N ILE A 132 2.33 7.16 -34.77
CA ILE A 132 2.44 6.56 -33.43
C ILE A 132 3.93 6.37 -33.07
N ALA A 133 4.80 5.98 -34.01
CA ALA A 133 6.25 5.88 -33.76
C ALA A 133 6.90 7.24 -33.49
N ALA A 134 6.41 8.32 -34.11
CA ALA A 134 6.83 9.69 -33.83
C ALA A 134 6.39 10.16 -32.43
N LEU A 135 5.18 9.79 -31.99
CA LEU A 135 4.72 10.06 -30.62
C LEU A 135 5.63 9.43 -29.57
N ASN A 136 6.17 8.23 -29.85
CA ASN A 136 7.04 7.48 -28.95
C ASN A 136 8.45 8.10 -28.77
N ARG A 137 8.87 9.04 -29.64
CA ARG A 137 10.19 9.71 -29.50
C ARG A 137 10.21 10.85 -28.49
N ILE A 138 9.03 11.30 -28.02
CA ILE A 138 8.91 12.50 -27.18
C ILE A 138 8.95 12.16 -25.67
N GLU A 139 8.80 10.88 -25.28
CA GLU A 139 8.85 10.47 -23.88
C GLU A 139 9.87 9.36 -23.62
N ASP A 140 11.05 9.76 -23.12
CA ASP A 140 12.08 8.89 -22.53
C ASP A 140 11.55 8.21 -21.25
N VAL A 141 10.71 7.17 -21.38
CA VAL A 141 10.39 6.28 -20.24
C VAL A 141 10.33 4.81 -20.69
N SER A 142 11.17 4.01 -20.02
CA SER A 142 11.46 2.60 -20.23
C SER A 142 10.24 1.67 -20.42
N ALA A 143 10.37 0.83 -21.44
CA ALA A 143 10.08 -0.60 -21.42
C ALA A 143 8.64 -1.06 -21.07
N VAL A 144 7.62 -0.49 -21.69
CA VAL A 144 6.44 -1.30 -22.07
C VAL A 144 6.64 -1.70 -23.53
N SER A 145 6.69 -3.00 -23.82
CA SER A 145 6.87 -3.51 -25.18
C SER A 145 5.73 -3.00 -26.08
N TYR A 146 6.05 -2.01 -26.90
CA TYR A 146 5.13 -1.22 -27.74
C TYR A 146 4.35 -2.05 -28.78
N ILE A 147 4.75 -3.31 -28.99
CA ILE A 147 4.08 -4.27 -29.88
C ILE A 147 2.66 -4.59 -29.37
N ASP A 148 2.44 -4.65 -28.05
CA ASP A 148 1.12 -4.96 -27.49
C ASP A 148 0.12 -3.80 -27.59
N LEU A 149 0.58 -2.55 -27.54
CA LEU A 149 -0.30 -1.38 -27.60
C LEU A 149 -0.93 -1.20 -29.00
N TYR A 150 -0.16 -1.51 -30.05
CA TYR A 150 -0.66 -1.54 -31.44
C TYR A 150 -1.73 -2.61 -31.66
N ALA A 151 -1.54 -3.79 -31.08
CA ALA A 151 -2.53 -4.86 -31.13
C ALA A 151 -3.83 -4.42 -30.42
N VAL A 152 -3.73 -3.73 -29.28
CA VAL A 152 -4.91 -3.22 -28.55
C VAL A 152 -5.65 -2.14 -29.35
N GLY A 153 -4.94 -1.17 -29.93
CA GLY A 153 -5.55 -0.10 -30.74
C GLY A 153 -6.31 -0.63 -31.96
N THR A 154 -5.80 -1.69 -32.60
CA THR A 154 -6.44 -2.33 -33.77
C THR A 154 -7.64 -3.21 -33.38
N ILE A 155 -7.66 -3.81 -32.19
CA ILE A 155 -8.80 -4.60 -31.67
C ILE A 155 -10.05 -3.73 -31.44
N VAL A 156 -9.87 -2.45 -31.07
CA VAL A 156 -10.97 -1.52 -30.75
C VAL A 156 -11.81 -1.14 -31.98
N ASP A 157 -11.32 -1.35 -33.21
CA ASP A 157 -11.96 -0.82 -34.43
C ASP A 157 -12.75 -1.83 -35.30
N ARG A 158 -13.27 -2.93 -34.73
CA ARG A 158 -14.16 -3.84 -35.49
C ARG A 158 -15.64 -3.64 -35.17
N LYS A 159 -16.46 -3.45 -36.22
CA LYS A 159 -17.92 -3.20 -36.17
C LYS A 159 -18.69 -4.32 -35.44
N SER A 160 -18.90 -4.11 -34.15
CA SER A 160 -20.12 -4.35 -33.35
C SER A 160 -19.80 -3.90 -31.91
N LYS A 161 -19.43 -2.62 -31.77
CA LYS A 161 -18.84 -2.06 -30.53
C LYS A 161 -19.78 -2.26 -29.34
N GLN A 162 -21.07 -1.96 -29.51
CA GLN A 162 -22.02 -2.00 -28.40
C GLN A 162 -22.32 -3.42 -27.90
N SER A 163 -22.55 -4.39 -28.79
CA SER A 163 -22.88 -5.77 -28.38
C SER A 163 -21.71 -6.45 -27.70
N ARG A 164 -20.48 -6.32 -28.23
CA ARG A 164 -19.28 -6.89 -27.61
C ARG A 164 -18.96 -6.23 -26.27
N THR A 165 -19.07 -4.91 -26.16
CA THR A 165 -18.89 -4.21 -24.88
C THR A 165 -19.93 -4.63 -23.85
N ARG A 166 -21.19 -4.83 -24.24
CA ARG A 166 -22.24 -5.35 -23.35
C ARG A 166 -21.96 -6.77 -22.85
N TRP A 167 -21.49 -7.65 -23.73
CA TRP A 167 -21.09 -9.01 -23.36
C TRP A 167 -19.85 -9.03 -22.46
N LEU A 168 -18.82 -8.24 -22.78
CA LEU A 168 -17.62 -8.11 -21.94
C LEU A 168 -17.98 -7.55 -20.56
N LEU A 169 -18.87 -6.56 -20.50
CA LEU A 169 -19.38 -6.01 -19.24
C LEU A 169 -20.17 -7.07 -18.44
N ALA A 170 -21.02 -7.86 -19.09
CA ALA A 170 -21.75 -8.93 -18.43
C ALA A 170 -20.77 -9.96 -17.85
N TYR A 171 -19.77 -10.36 -18.63
CA TYR A 171 -18.72 -11.29 -18.21
C TYR A 171 -17.93 -10.76 -17.00
N THR A 172 -17.49 -9.50 -17.03
CA THR A 172 -16.75 -8.91 -15.90
C THR A 172 -17.62 -8.79 -14.65
N LEU A 173 -18.90 -8.46 -14.77
CA LEU A 173 -19.81 -8.34 -13.64
C LEU A 173 -20.22 -9.69 -13.02
N VAL A 174 -20.30 -10.75 -13.82
CA VAL A 174 -20.55 -12.11 -13.31
C VAL A 174 -19.37 -12.60 -12.48
N ASN A 175 -18.14 -12.37 -12.96
CA ASN A 175 -16.92 -12.81 -12.27
C ASN A 175 -16.50 -11.88 -11.12
N ASN A 176 -17.05 -10.67 -11.02
CA ASN A 176 -16.71 -9.69 -9.99
C ASN A 176 -17.98 -9.14 -9.30
N PRO A 177 -18.56 -9.89 -8.34
CA PRO A 177 -19.84 -9.52 -7.72
C PRO A 177 -19.78 -8.19 -6.95
N GLN A 178 -18.63 -7.82 -6.40
CA GLN A 178 -18.42 -6.54 -5.70
C GLN A 178 -18.59 -5.33 -6.64
N LEU A 179 -18.14 -5.45 -7.90
CA LEU A 179 -18.31 -4.39 -8.90
C LEU A 179 -19.76 -4.21 -9.31
N LYS A 180 -20.57 -5.29 -9.29
CA LYS A 180 -22.01 -5.23 -9.54
C LYS A 180 -22.74 -4.40 -8.49
N ALA A 181 -22.38 -4.59 -7.21
CA ALA A 181 -22.95 -3.80 -6.11
C ALA A 181 -22.56 -2.32 -6.20
N ASN A 182 -21.29 -2.01 -6.46
CA ASN A 182 -20.81 -0.63 -6.56
C ASN A 182 -21.34 0.09 -7.81
N ARG A 183 -21.45 -0.60 -8.94
CA ARG A 183 -22.03 -0.04 -10.16
C ARG A 183 -23.48 0.39 -9.97
N LYS A 184 -24.29 -0.40 -9.25
CA LYS A 184 -25.70 -0.05 -8.98
C LYS A 184 -25.82 1.24 -8.15
N LYS A 185 -24.87 1.50 -7.23
CA LYS A 185 -24.84 2.72 -6.40
C LYS A 185 -24.48 3.98 -7.18
N CYS A 186 -23.57 3.89 -8.16
CA CYS A 186 -23.12 5.04 -8.95
C CYS A 186 -23.98 5.34 -10.18
N LEU A 187 -24.94 4.47 -10.53
CA LEU A 187 -25.88 4.76 -11.60
C LEU A 187 -26.91 5.77 -11.09
N PRO A 188 -27.20 6.85 -11.82
CA PRO A 188 -28.29 7.76 -11.46
C PRO A 188 -29.57 6.92 -11.36
N SER A 189 -30.17 6.90 -10.17
CA SER A 189 -31.44 6.23 -9.94
C SER A 189 -32.41 6.69 -11.01
N ARG A 190 -32.98 5.75 -11.77
CA ARG A 190 -34.03 6.02 -12.76
C ARG A 190 -35.37 6.41 -12.11
N ASP A 191 -35.36 6.69 -10.81
CA ASP A 191 -36.49 7.17 -10.06
C ASP A 191 -36.61 8.68 -10.22
N ILE A 192 -37.74 9.02 -10.81
CA ILE A 192 -38.23 10.33 -11.21
C ILE A 192 -38.48 11.20 -9.97
N GLY A 193 -38.07 12.47 -10.05
CA GLY A 193 -38.64 13.56 -9.27
C GLY A 193 -37.92 13.90 -7.96
N ASN A 194 -37.34 15.11 -7.93
CA ASN A 194 -36.98 15.85 -6.72
C ASN A 194 -36.11 15.13 -5.68
N ARG A 195 -34.80 15.10 -5.91
CA ARG A 195 -33.85 15.37 -4.83
C ARG A 195 -32.56 15.92 -5.43
N GLU A 196 -32.28 17.14 -5.03
CA GLU A 196 -31.21 17.99 -5.51
C GLU A 196 -29.85 17.32 -5.41
N ALA A 197 -29.06 17.65 -6.44
CA ALA A 197 -27.62 17.50 -6.56
C ALA A 197 -26.86 17.47 -5.23
N ASN A 198 -26.54 16.26 -4.77
CA ASN A 198 -25.39 15.99 -3.91
C ASN A 198 -24.89 14.58 -4.23
N LEU A 199 -24.23 14.44 -5.38
CA LEU A 199 -23.39 13.27 -5.65
C LEU A 199 -22.07 13.51 -4.90
N PRO A 200 -21.75 12.75 -3.84
CA PRO A 200 -20.39 12.77 -3.34
C PRO A 200 -19.51 12.18 -4.43
N ILE A 201 -18.63 13.01 -4.99
CA ILE A 201 -17.49 12.55 -5.75
C ILE A 201 -16.73 11.62 -4.81
N VAL A 202 -16.88 10.31 -4.98
CA VAL A 202 -16.08 9.30 -4.26
C VAL A 202 -14.68 9.33 -4.86
N VAL A 203 -13.96 10.41 -4.57
CA VAL A 203 -12.51 10.47 -4.67
C VAL A 203 -11.97 9.83 -3.40
N ALA A 204 -11.16 8.79 -3.61
CA ALA A 204 -10.20 8.22 -2.69
C ALA A 204 -10.69 7.80 -1.29
N ASN A 205 -10.74 6.48 -1.10
CA ASN A 205 -10.41 5.77 0.15
C ASN A 205 -10.86 6.43 1.49
N PRO A 206 -11.95 5.96 2.14
CA PRO A 206 -12.42 6.49 3.43
C PRO A 206 -11.49 6.22 4.63
N HIS A 207 -10.33 5.58 4.43
CA HIS A 207 -9.37 5.28 5.48
C HIS A 207 -8.22 6.29 5.61
N PHE A 208 -8.20 7.40 4.86
CA PHE A 208 -7.15 8.41 5.01
C PHE A 208 -7.76 9.80 5.17
N GLU A 209 -7.96 10.19 6.43
CA GLU A 209 -8.38 11.53 6.82
C GLU A 209 -7.33 12.56 6.39
N TYR A 210 -7.69 13.45 5.46
CA TYR A 210 -6.87 14.59 5.03
C TYR A 210 -6.63 15.63 6.14
N SER A 211 -7.34 15.53 7.27
CA SER A 211 -7.11 16.30 8.50
C SER A 211 -5.86 15.86 9.28
N THR A 212 -5.09 14.88 8.79
CA THR A 212 -3.88 14.36 9.45
C THR A 212 -2.58 15.01 8.98
N LEU A 213 -2.64 15.97 8.06
CA LEU A 213 -1.47 16.66 7.47
C LEU A 213 -1.33 18.14 7.88
N ALA A 214 -2.04 18.59 8.92
CA ALA A 214 -1.88 19.92 9.52
C ALA A 214 -1.53 19.80 11.01
#